data_AF-A0AAD0WEZ6-F1
#
_entry.id   AF-A0AAD0WEZ6-F1
#
_cell.length_a   1.000
_cell.length_b   1.000
_cell.length_c   1.000
_cell.angle_alpha   90.00
_cell.angle_beta   90.00
_cell.angle_gamma   90.00
#
_symmetry.space_group_name_H-M   'P 1'
#
loop_
_entity.id
_entity.type
_entity.pdbx_description
1 polymer ?
#
loop_
_entity_poly.entity_id
_entity_poly.type
_entity_poly.pdbx_seq_one_letter_code
_entity_poly.pdbx_strand_id
1 'polypeptide(L)'
;MNVSEHPDLQWVGHPGAGPDMMQRVQAWLDAGTPLLWRPIYDRENFPDATPEMLDICREHGDVSWPVRSIGDLTALPAGLKGWLIPVDAEDTDVVCGRWENALTFLSCRDRRTGQPVTYRSDLADPADGEALAMATGEAQATPS
;
A
#
# COMPACT_ATOMS: atom_id res chain seq x y z
N MET A 1 20.36 -16.80 -5.73
CA MET A 1 19.27 -16.24 -4.92
C MET A 1 19.04 -14.85 -5.46
N ASN A 2 18.01 -14.67 -6.28
CA ASN A 2 17.58 -13.31 -6.64
C ASN A 2 16.93 -12.74 -5.40
N VAL A 3 17.51 -11.67 -4.87
CA VAL A 3 16.82 -10.84 -3.89
C VAL A 3 15.67 -10.23 -4.68
N SER A 4 14.43 -10.58 -4.33
CA SER A 4 13.24 -9.96 -4.92
C SER A 4 13.42 -8.45 -4.76
N GLU A 5 13.71 -7.76 -5.87
CA GLU A 5 13.87 -6.31 -5.88
C GLU A 5 12.49 -5.73 -5.65
N HIS A 6 12.12 -5.56 -4.38
CA HIS A 6 10.87 -4.96 -3.98
C HIS A 6 10.68 -3.65 -4.77
N PRO A 7 9.46 -3.36 -5.27
CA PRO A 7 9.23 -2.18 -6.07
C PRO A 7 9.77 -0.95 -5.36
N ASP A 8 10.56 -0.15 -6.08
CA ASP A 8 11.06 1.13 -5.59
C ASP A 8 9.85 2.06 -5.48
N LEU A 9 9.26 2.12 -4.29
CA LEU A 9 8.01 2.81 -4.05
C LEU A 9 8.21 4.32 -4.10
N GLN A 10 7.37 4.98 -4.90
CA GLN A 10 7.24 6.42 -4.91
C GLN A 10 5.91 6.83 -4.28
N TRP A 11 6.01 7.57 -3.19
CA TRP A 11 4.84 8.19 -2.54
C TRP A 11 4.43 9.43 -3.30
N VAL A 12 3.21 9.41 -3.83
CA VAL A 12 2.69 10.55 -4.58
C VAL A 12 1.65 11.28 -3.75
N GLY A 13 2.12 12.30 -3.03
CA GLY A 13 1.27 13.39 -2.55
C GLY A 13 1.07 14.39 -3.69
N HIS A 14 0.13 14.13 -4.59
CA HIS A 14 -0.17 15.09 -5.66
C HIS A 14 -0.58 16.45 -5.07
N PRO A 15 -0.30 17.59 -5.74
CA PRO A 15 -1.06 18.83 -5.59
C PRO A 15 -2.55 18.73 -6.02
N GLY A 16 -2.98 17.53 -6.42
CA GLY A 16 -4.36 17.07 -6.60
C GLY A 16 -4.70 15.81 -5.76
N ALA A 17 -3.87 15.45 -4.78
CA ALA A 17 -4.14 14.43 -3.75
C ALA A 17 -4.78 15.09 -2.51
N GLY A 18 -5.62 16.09 -2.74
CA GLY A 18 -6.68 16.56 -1.86
C GLY A 18 -7.79 17.02 -2.81
N PRO A 19 -9.06 16.59 -2.67
CA PRO A 19 -9.81 16.14 -1.50
C PRO A 19 -10.30 14.67 -1.52
N ASP A 20 -9.95 13.84 -2.50
CA ASP A 20 -10.58 12.51 -2.71
C ASP A 20 -10.17 11.41 -1.71
N MET A 21 -8.89 11.29 -1.32
CA MET A 21 -8.43 10.20 -0.44
C MET A 21 -9.03 10.32 0.97
N MET A 22 -8.89 11.51 1.57
CA MET A 22 -9.45 11.77 2.90
C MET A 22 -10.97 11.64 2.86
N GLN A 23 -11.63 12.09 1.78
CA GLN A 23 -13.07 11.93 1.63
C GLN A 23 -13.49 10.47 1.47
N ARG A 24 -12.71 9.64 0.77
CA ARG A 24 -12.94 8.19 0.67
C ARG A 24 -12.78 7.51 2.03
N VAL A 25 -11.74 7.85 2.79
CA VAL A 25 -11.55 7.35 4.16
C VAL A 25 -12.71 7.77 5.06
N GLN A 26 -13.09 9.04 4.99
CA GLN A 26 -14.21 9.58 5.74
C GLN A 26 -15.52 8.89 5.35
N ALA A 27 -15.77 8.63 4.07
CA ALA A 27 -16.94 7.93 3.58
C ALA A 27 -17.01 6.49 4.09
N TRP A 28 -15.88 5.77 4.17
CA TRP A 28 -15.85 4.43 4.79
C TRP A 28 -16.22 4.49 6.27
N LEU A 29 -15.65 5.45 7.01
CA LEU A 29 -15.93 5.61 8.43
C LEU A 29 -17.39 6.05 8.69
N ASP A 30 -17.93 6.96 7.88
CA ASP A 30 -19.33 7.40 7.95
C ASP A 30 -20.32 6.28 7.58
N ALA A 31 -19.92 5.38 6.67
CA ALA A 31 -20.67 4.16 6.37
C ALA A 31 -20.59 3.11 7.50
N GLY A 32 -19.78 3.36 8.54
CA GLY A 32 -19.55 2.44 9.65
C GLY A 32 -18.64 1.26 9.29
N THR A 33 -17.91 1.34 8.17
CA THR A 33 -16.96 0.31 7.73
C THR A 33 -15.67 0.44 8.54
N PRO A 34 -15.30 -0.57 9.36
CA PRO A 34 -14.03 -0.56 10.06
C PRO A 34 -12.86 -0.62 9.07
N LEU A 35 -11.79 0.09 9.38
CA LEU A 35 -10.56 0.06 8.60
C LEU A 35 -9.46 -0.65 9.40
N LEU A 36 -8.51 -1.25 8.69
CA LEU A 36 -7.26 -1.76 9.23
C LEU A 36 -6.12 -0.93 8.66
N TRP A 37 -5.26 -0.45 9.55
CA TRP A 37 -3.98 0.12 9.16
C TRP A 37 -2.90 -0.96 9.28
N ARG A 38 -2.22 -1.27 8.18
CA ARG A 38 -1.13 -2.25 8.12
C ARG A 38 0.16 -1.55 7.70
N PRO A 39 1.27 -1.70 8.43
CA PRO A 39 2.52 -1.03 8.11
C PRO A 39 3.06 -1.51 6.75
N ILE A 40 3.63 -0.58 5.97
CA ILE A 40 4.34 -0.93 4.74
C ILE A 40 5.78 -1.29 5.12
N TYR A 41 6.23 -2.49 4.78
CA TYR A 41 7.57 -2.96 5.15
C TYR A 41 8.62 -2.56 4.12
N ASP A 42 8.83 -1.27 3.92
CA ASP A 42 9.86 -0.77 3.01
C ASP A 42 11.02 -0.09 3.76
N ARG A 43 12.10 0.22 3.03
CA ARG A 43 13.30 0.84 3.60
C ARG A 43 13.12 2.29 4.04
N GLU A 44 12.16 3.03 3.49
CA GLU A 44 11.86 4.38 4.00
C GLU A 44 11.17 4.32 5.37
N ASN A 45 10.27 3.36 5.56
CA ASN A 45 9.61 3.14 6.86
C ASN A 45 10.53 2.50 7.90
N PHE A 46 11.40 1.57 7.48
CA PHE A 46 12.28 0.81 8.36
C PHE A 46 13.73 0.87 7.85
N PRO A 47 14.42 2.02 8.00
CA PRO A 47 15.76 2.23 7.45
C PRO A 47 16.82 1.29 8.04
N ASP A 48 16.62 0.83 9.27
CA ASP A 48 17.53 -0.08 9.97
C ASP A 48 17.28 -1.57 9.67
N ALA A 49 16.19 -1.90 8.97
CA ALA A 49 15.84 -3.28 8.64
C ALA A 49 16.61 -3.78 7.41
N THR A 50 17.01 -5.05 7.44
CA THR A 50 17.58 -5.71 6.27
C THR A 50 16.47 -6.09 5.28
N PRO A 51 16.77 -6.23 3.97
CA PRO A 51 15.77 -6.65 2.98
C PRO A 51 15.09 -7.97 3.36
N GLU A 52 15.86 -8.96 3.81
CA GLU A 52 15.35 -10.26 4.25
C GLU A 52 14.36 -10.14 5.41
N MET A 53 14.63 -9.27 6.39
CA MET A 53 13.68 -9.01 7.47
C MET A 53 12.39 -8.35 6.98
N LEU A 54 12.48 -7.45 6.00
CA LEU A 54 11.30 -6.79 5.42
C LEU A 54 10.43 -7.79 4.64
N ASP A 55 11.04 -8.70 3.88
CA ASP A 55 10.31 -9.74 3.15
C ASP A 55 9.61 -10.72 4.10
N ILE A 56 10.30 -11.20 5.14
CA ILE A 56 9.70 -12.04 6.18
C ILE A 56 8.50 -11.32 6.83
N CYS A 57 8.64 -10.03 7.12
CA CYS A 57 7.56 -9.22 7.69
C CYS A 57 6.40 -9.00 6.70
N ARG A 58 6.64 -8.92 5.38
CA ARG A 58 5.56 -8.88 4.39
C ARG A 58 4.78 -10.19 4.35
N GLU A 59 5.50 -11.31 4.33
CA GLU A 59 4.91 -12.65 4.21
C GLU A 59 4.15 -13.08 5.48
N HIS A 60 4.65 -12.71 6.66
CA HIS A 60 4.14 -13.18 7.95
C HIS A 60 3.60 -12.08 8.87
N GLY A 61 3.63 -10.83 8.44
CA GLY A 61 3.22 -9.69 9.26
C GLY A 61 1.70 -9.56 9.34
N ASP A 62 1.10 -10.17 10.36
CA ASP A 62 -0.33 -9.97 10.65
C ASP A 62 -0.64 -8.69 11.44
N VAL A 63 0.39 -7.89 11.72
CA VAL A 63 0.27 -6.67 12.54
C VAL A 63 -0.66 -5.68 11.86
N SER A 64 -1.74 -5.33 12.53
CA SER A 64 -2.72 -4.36 12.07
C SER A 64 -3.30 -3.56 13.23
N TRP A 65 -3.63 -2.31 12.97
CA TRP A 65 -4.29 -1.43 13.92
C TRP A 65 -5.73 -1.17 13.44
N PRO A 66 -6.74 -1.48 14.27
CA PRO A 66 -8.12 -1.19 13.91
C PRO A 66 -8.36 0.33 13.99
N VAL A 67 -9.01 0.86 12.96
CA VAL A 67 -9.39 2.27 12.84
C VAL A 67 -10.90 2.31 12.64
N ARG A 68 -11.63 2.83 13.63
CA ARG A 68 -13.10 2.96 13.60
C ARG A 68 -13.56 4.41 13.50
N SER A 69 -12.63 5.35 13.67
CA SER A 69 -12.87 6.77 13.61
C SER A 69 -11.60 7.52 13.19
N ILE A 70 -11.75 8.77 12.75
CA ILE A 70 -10.61 9.66 12.47
C ILE A 70 -9.73 9.85 13.72
N GLY A 71 -10.31 9.80 14.91
CA GLY A 71 -9.55 9.89 16.17
C GLY A 71 -8.54 8.75 16.31
N ASP A 72 -8.89 7.54 15.88
CA ASP A 72 -8.00 6.36 15.97
C ASP A 72 -6.77 6.51 15.07
N LEU A 73 -6.88 7.24 13.96
CA LEU A 73 -5.73 7.53 13.09
C LEU A 73 -4.64 8.32 13.83
N THR A 74 -5.01 9.14 14.81
CA THR A 74 -4.05 9.87 15.64
C THR A 74 -3.31 8.99 16.65
N ALA A 75 -3.78 7.76 16.88
CA ALA A 75 -3.13 6.77 17.73
C ALA A 75 -2.18 5.83 16.95
N LEU A 76 -2.11 5.97 15.62
CA LEU A 76 -1.20 5.18 14.77
C LEU A 76 0.27 5.42 15.15
N PRO A 77 1.15 4.44 14.85
CA PRO A 77 2.59 4.60 15.02
C PRO A 77 3.10 5.87 14.32
N ALA A 78 3.82 6.72 15.06
CA ALA A 78 4.39 7.94 14.51
C ALA A 78 5.61 7.62 13.62
N GLY A 79 5.73 8.30 12.48
CA GLY A 79 6.83 8.18 11.53
C GLY A 79 6.71 7.02 10.54
N LEU A 80 5.64 6.20 10.62
CA LEU A 80 5.43 5.06 9.74
C LEU A 80 4.27 5.30 8.77
N LYS A 81 4.41 4.77 7.55
CA LYS A 81 3.36 4.69 6.53
C LYS A 81 2.70 3.31 6.58
N GLY A 82 1.40 3.27 6.35
CA GLY A 82 0.65 2.02 6.30
C GLY A 82 -0.48 2.06 5.31
N TRP A 83 -0.80 0.90 4.76
CA TRP A 83 -2.00 0.68 3.97
C TRP A 83 -3.23 0.83 4.87
N LEU A 84 -4.22 1.58 4.40
CA LEU A 84 -5.51 1.72 5.07
C LEU A 84 -6.56 0.97 4.26
N ILE A 85 -6.95 -0.21 4.74
CA ILE A 85 -7.82 -1.15 4.05
C ILE A 85 -9.15 -1.31 4.79
N PRO A 86 -10.31 -1.18 4.14
CA PRO A 86 -11.58 -1.60 4.72
C PRO A 86 -11.57 -3.09 5.04
N VAL A 87 -12.13 -3.50 6.19
CA VAL A 87 -12.14 -4.92 6.60
C VAL A 87 -12.84 -5.85 5.59
N ASP A 88 -13.77 -5.30 4.81
CA ASP A 88 -14.52 -6.03 3.79
C ASP A 88 -13.90 -5.92 2.39
N ALA A 89 -12.75 -5.26 2.26
CA ALA A 89 -12.03 -5.09 1.00
C ALA A 89 -10.80 -5.98 0.93
N GLU A 90 -10.52 -6.51 -0.26
CA GLU A 90 -9.33 -7.31 -0.55
C GLU A 90 -8.12 -6.46 -0.96
N ASP A 91 -8.35 -5.21 -1.38
CA ASP A 91 -7.32 -4.32 -1.89
C ASP A 91 -7.60 -2.85 -1.55
N THR A 92 -6.55 -2.03 -1.54
CA THR A 92 -6.63 -0.59 -1.32
C THR A 92 -5.46 0.13 -1.98
N ASP A 93 -5.71 1.31 -2.54
CA ASP A 93 -4.68 2.23 -3.02
C ASP A 93 -4.36 3.35 -2.02
N VAL A 94 -5.00 3.33 -0.84
CA VAL A 94 -4.91 4.38 0.17
C VAL A 94 -3.83 4.06 1.19
N VAL A 95 -2.86 4.97 1.31
CA VAL A 95 -1.82 4.95 2.34
C VAL A 95 -2.10 6.06 3.34
N CYS A 96 -1.93 5.76 4.61
CA CYS A 96 -1.97 6.74 5.69
C CYS A 96 -0.65 6.70 6.47
N GLY A 97 -0.06 7.87 6.73
CA GLY A 97 1.06 8.01 7.64
C GLY A 97 0.83 9.14 8.63
N ARG A 98 1.42 8.99 9.82
CA ARG A 98 1.33 9.98 10.90
C ARG A 98 2.70 10.59 11.16
N TRP A 99 2.80 11.91 11.12
CA TRP A 99 4.00 12.65 11.52
C TRP A 99 3.66 13.72 12.54
N GLU A 100 4.32 13.68 13.70
CA GLU A 100 4.04 14.56 14.85
C GLU A 100 2.52 14.61 15.18
N ASN A 101 1.84 15.67 14.72
CA ASN A 101 0.40 15.92 14.90
C ASN A 101 -0.39 15.98 13.58
N ALA A 102 0.19 15.56 12.46
CA ALA A 102 -0.44 15.57 11.15
C ALA A 102 -0.64 14.16 10.61
N LEU A 103 -1.81 13.95 10.00
CA LEU A 103 -2.11 12.77 9.19
C LEU A 103 -1.90 13.14 7.72
N THR A 104 -1.20 12.28 6.99
CA THR A 104 -1.04 12.42 5.55
C THR A 104 -1.62 11.19 4.87
N PHE A 105 -2.47 11.43 3.87
CA PHE A 105 -3.03 10.39 3.01
C PHE A 105 -2.36 10.46 1.65
N LEU A 106 -1.94 9.31 1.14
CA LEU A 106 -1.08 9.21 -0.04
C LEU A 106 -1.55 8.07 -0.94
N SER A 107 -1.12 8.13 -2.20
CA SER A 107 -1.12 6.98 -3.10
C SER A 107 0.31 6.50 -3.30
N CYS A 108 0.47 5.23 -3.65
CA CYS A 108 1.76 4.65 -4.00
C CYS A 108 1.84 4.37 -5.50
N ARG A 109 3.01 4.59 -6.09
CA ARG A 109 3.33 4.16 -7.45
C ARG A 109 4.70 3.50 -7.47
N ASP A 110 4.88 2.53 -8.35
CA ASP A 110 6.19 1.97 -8.64
C ASP A 110 7.01 3.00 -9.41
N ARG A 111 8.20 3.38 -8.92
CA ARG A 111 9.05 4.42 -9.54
C ARG A 111 9.57 4.00 -10.91
N ARG A 112 9.78 2.71 -11.15
CA ARG A 112 10.37 2.17 -12.38
C ARG A 112 9.36 2.18 -13.54
N THR A 113 8.11 1.83 -13.25
CA THR A 113 7.04 1.64 -14.23
C THR A 113 6.03 2.78 -14.24
N GLY A 114 5.95 3.55 -13.14
CA GLY A 114 4.94 4.58 -12.93
C GLY A 114 3.54 4.04 -12.64
N GLN A 115 3.37 2.72 -12.51
CA GLN A 115 2.07 2.09 -12.26
C GLN A 115 1.63 2.30 -10.81
N PRO A 116 0.31 2.44 -10.55
CA PRO A 116 -0.21 2.48 -9.19
C PRO A 116 0.09 1.17 -8.46
N VAL A 117 0.56 1.29 -7.23
CA VAL A 117 0.76 0.17 -6.33
C VAL A 117 -0.38 0.18 -5.32
N THR A 118 -1.00 -0.98 -5.16
CA THR A 118 -2.05 -1.24 -4.18
C THR A 118 -1.56 -2.23 -3.13
N TYR A 119 -2.27 -2.36 -2.01
CA TYR A 119 -1.94 -3.33 -0.96
C TYR A 119 -1.71 -4.75 -1.49
N ARG A 120 -2.60 -5.24 -2.36
CA ARG A 120 -2.48 -6.56 -2.96
C ARG A 120 -1.25 -6.68 -3.86
N SER A 121 -0.92 -5.61 -4.59
CA SER A 121 0.21 -5.60 -5.52
C SER A 121 1.56 -5.48 -4.79
N ASP A 122 1.56 -4.82 -3.63
CA ASP A 122 2.70 -4.73 -2.69
C ASP A 122 3.01 -6.07 -2.03
N LEU A 123 1.97 -6.89 -1.77
CA LEU A 123 2.13 -8.25 -1.24
C LEU A 123 2.43 -9.31 -2.29
N ALA A 124 2.06 -9.06 -3.55
CA ALA A 124 2.32 -10.01 -4.62
C ALA A 124 3.83 -10.08 -4.90
N ASP A 125 4.41 -11.28 -4.87
CA ASP A 125 5.80 -11.45 -5.27
C ASP A 125 5.96 -11.03 -6.75
N PRO A 126 7.05 -10.36 -7.14
CA PRO A 126 7.29 -10.01 -8.55
C PRO A 126 7.25 -11.23 -9.50
N ALA A 127 7.51 -12.45 -9.02
CA ALA A 127 7.37 -13.68 -9.79
C ALA A 127 5.91 -13.96 -10.22
N ASP A 128 4.92 -13.55 -9.42
CA ASP A 128 3.50 -13.68 -9.75
C ASP A 128 3.01 -12.55 -10.66
N GLY A 129 3.62 -11.35 -10.55
CA GLY A 129 3.33 -10.21 -11.42
C GLY A 129 3.77 -10.42 -12.88
N GLU A 130 4.87 -11.13 -13.10
CA GLU A 130 5.37 -11.45 -14.44
C GLU A 130 4.46 -12.46 -15.16
N ALA A 131 3.82 -13.38 -14.43
CA ALA A 131 2.82 -14.30 -14.98
C ALA A 131 1.52 -13.59 -15.43
N LEU A 132 1.07 -12.56 -14.69
CA LEU A 132 -0.14 -11.82 -15.03
C LEU A 132 0.07 -10.83 -16.20
N ALA A 133 1.26 -10.22 -16.30
CA ALA A 133 1.62 -9.36 -17.43
C ALA A 133 1.73 -10.15 -18.74
N MET A 134 2.23 -11.39 -18.70
CA MET A 134 2.32 -12.29 -19.86
C MET A 134 0.93 -12.79 -20.31
N ALA A 135 0.01 -13.04 -19.37
CA ALA A 135 -1.35 -13.51 -19.70
C ALA A 135 -2.22 -12.46 -20.42
N THR A 136 -1.86 -11.17 -20.34
CA THR A 136 -2.61 -10.08 -20.98
C THR A 136 -2.01 -9.67 -22.35
N GLY A 137 -0.85 -10.22 -22.72
CA GLY A 137 -0.13 -9.91 -23.96
C GLY A 137 -0.40 -10.87 -25.14
N GLU A 138 -0.96 -12.05 -24.89
CA GLU A 138 -1.15 -13.08 -25.93
C GLU A 138 -2.56 -13.03 -26.54
N ALA A 139 -2.92 -11.91 -27.17
CA ALA A 139 -4.11 -11.84 -28.03
C ALA A 139 -3.86 -11.09 -29.34
N GLN A 140 -2.65 -11.19 -29.93
CA GLN A 140 -2.45 -10.80 -31.32
C GLN A 140 -1.40 -11.69 -32.01
N ALA A 141 -1.84 -12.82 -32.55
CA ALA A 141 -1.28 -13.39 -33.79
C ALA A 141 -2.18 -14.53 -34.29
N THR A 142 -3.00 -14.25 -35.29
CA THR A 142 -3.43 -15.29 -36.24
C THR A 142 -3.14 -14.77 -37.64
N PRO A 143 -2.15 -15.32 -38.35
CA PRO A 143 -2.00 -15.09 -39.78
C PRO A 143 -2.84 -16.12 -40.54
N SER A 144 -3.62 -15.65 -41.52
CA SER A 144 -4.05 -16.41 -42.70
C SER A 144 -4.37 -15.44 -43.82
#